data_AF-A0A1B6EZ17-F1
#
_entry.id   AF-A0A1B6EZ17-F1
#
_cell.length_a   1.000
_cell.length_b   1.000
_cell.length_c   1.000
_cell.angle_alpha   90.00
_cell.angle_beta   90.00
_cell.angle_gamma   90.00
#
_symmetry.space_group_name_H-M   'P 1'
#
loop_
_entity.id
_entity.type
_entity.pdbx_description
1 polymer ?
#
loop_
_entity_poly.entity_id
_entity_poly.type
_entity_poly.pdbx_seq_one_letter_code
_entity_poly.pdbx_strand_id
1 'polypeptide(L)'
;LYPLWGFPELDKLRKMIRENGKLNFRDDDDILMIFLRPTKFYPESALALMRRVAEFKLKNSSILANLNADAERQALVSSRVVNVLVDRDQHGRRILVANVGGAWDTTLISSDNLFRLFYMIHLAAILEPETQVRGVVVILDFENLGMKQIAA
;
A
#
# COMPACT_ATOMS: atom_id res chain seq x y z
N LEU A 1 -11.08 3.77 -20.11
CA LEU A 1 -11.28 3.55 -21.56
C LEU A 1 -9.97 3.05 -22.13
N TYR A 2 -9.89 1.77 -22.51
CA TYR A 2 -8.65 1.14 -22.98
C TYR A 2 -8.69 0.95 -24.50
N PRO A 3 -7.59 1.22 -25.22
CA PRO A 3 -7.56 1.07 -26.67
C PRO A 3 -7.68 -0.40 -27.10
N LEU A 4 -8.31 -0.63 -28.24
CA LEU A 4 -8.68 -1.95 -28.77
C LEU A 4 -7.50 -2.84 -29.22
N TRP A 5 -6.25 -2.40 -29.05
CA TRP A 5 -5.06 -3.05 -29.64
C TRP A 5 -4.14 -3.77 -28.63
N GLY A 6 -4.57 -3.93 -27.37
CA GLY A 6 -3.76 -4.56 -26.31
C GLY A 6 -2.59 -3.67 -25.84
N PHE A 7 -1.94 -4.03 -24.73
CA PHE A 7 -0.75 -3.34 -24.21
C PHE A 7 0.48 -4.24 -24.39
N PRO A 8 1.40 -3.94 -25.33
CA PRO A 8 2.61 -4.74 -25.52
C PRO A 8 3.48 -4.79 -24.26
N GLU A 9 3.37 -3.81 -23.37
CA GLU A 9 4.08 -3.75 -22.09
C GLU A 9 3.59 -4.80 -21.09
N LEU A 10 2.30 -5.15 -21.13
CA LEU A 10 1.74 -6.25 -20.32
C LEU A 10 2.36 -7.58 -20.75
N ASP A 11 2.34 -7.86 -22.05
CA ASP A 11 2.89 -9.11 -22.59
C ASP A 11 4.38 -9.23 -22.32
N LYS A 12 5.12 -8.13 -22.47
CA LYS A 12 6.55 -8.08 -22.17
C LYS A 12 6.82 -8.34 -20.67
N LEU A 13 6.12 -7.66 -19.77
CA LEU A 13 6.28 -7.88 -18.32
C LEU A 13 5.91 -9.31 -17.93
N ARG A 14 4.81 -9.84 -18.48
CA ARG A 14 4.36 -11.23 -18.26
C ARG A 14 5.43 -12.23 -18.66
N LYS A 15 6.03 -12.05 -19.84
CA LYS A 15 7.15 -12.89 -20.32
C LYS A 15 8.34 -12.83 -19.36
N MET A 16 8.77 -11.64 -18.95
CA MET A 16 9.91 -11.45 -18.05
C MET A 16 9.71 -12.10 -16.67
N ILE A 17 8.48 -12.09 -16.13
CA ILE A 17 8.16 -12.75 -14.85
C ILE A 17 8.29 -14.27 -15.00
N ARG A 18 7.72 -14.83 -16.06
CA ARG A 18 7.76 -16.28 -16.35
C ARG A 18 9.20 -16.78 -16.56
N GLU A 19 10.03 -16.01 -17.27
CA GLU A 19 11.44 -16.36 -17.51
C GLU A 19 12.33 -16.28 -16.25
N ASN A 20 12.04 -15.37 -15.33
CA ASN A 20 12.79 -15.23 -14.08
C ASN A 20 12.60 -16.42 -13.14
N GLY A 21 11.41 -17.04 -13.12
CA GLY A 21 11.09 -18.25 -12.35
C GLY A 21 11.10 -18.11 -10.81
N LYS A 22 11.66 -17.02 -10.26
CA LYS A 22 11.80 -16.78 -8.81
C LYS A 22 10.71 -15.89 -8.21
N LEU A 23 9.99 -15.13 -9.03
CA LEU A 23 8.93 -14.22 -8.58
C LEU A 23 7.58 -14.91 -8.70
N ASN A 24 6.97 -15.22 -7.55
CA ASN A 24 5.63 -15.80 -7.50
C ASN A 24 4.58 -14.69 -7.40
N PHE A 25 4.27 -14.07 -8.53
CA PHE A 25 3.14 -13.15 -8.67
C PHE A 25 2.13 -13.73 -9.65
N ARG A 26 0.85 -13.42 -9.44
CA ARG A 26 -0.14 -13.54 -10.49
C ARG A 26 0.24 -12.62 -11.66
N ASP A 27 -0.01 -13.08 -12.88
CA ASP A 27 0.41 -12.42 -14.11
C ASP A 27 -0.77 -11.99 -15.01
N ASP A 28 -1.96 -11.88 -14.41
CA ASP A 28 -3.13 -11.24 -15.00
C ASP A 28 -3.00 -9.71 -15.07
N ASP A 29 -3.74 -9.12 -16.01
CA ASP A 29 -3.59 -7.72 -16.40
C ASP A 29 -3.80 -6.76 -15.22
N ASP A 30 -4.78 -7.02 -14.35
CA ASP A 30 -5.07 -6.16 -13.21
C ASP A 30 -3.88 -6.07 -12.25
N ILE A 31 -3.23 -7.21 -11.96
CA ILE A 31 -2.04 -7.25 -11.12
C ILE A 31 -0.85 -6.58 -11.80
N LEU A 32 -0.61 -6.85 -13.09
CA LEU A 32 0.51 -6.25 -13.82
C LEU A 32 0.35 -4.73 -13.95
N MET A 33 -0.88 -4.24 -14.10
CA MET A 33 -1.17 -2.81 -14.19
C MET A 33 -0.83 -2.03 -12.92
N ILE A 34 -0.97 -2.66 -11.74
CA ILE A 34 -0.54 -2.07 -10.46
C ILE A 34 0.95 -1.70 -10.48
N PHE A 35 1.77 -2.48 -11.19
CA PHE A 35 3.20 -2.23 -11.31
C PHE A 35 3.55 -1.34 -12.50
N LEU A 36 2.84 -1.47 -13.62
CA LEU A 36 3.12 -0.70 -14.84
C LEU A 36 2.71 0.77 -14.73
N ARG A 37 1.55 1.09 -14.16
CA ARG A 37 1.08 2.48 -14.02
C ARG A 37 2.08 3.39 -13.27
N PRO A 38 2.59 3.04 -12.07
CA PRO A 38 3.53 3.90 -11.36
C PRO A 38 4.91 3.97 -12.05
N THR A 39 5.29 2.95 -12.83
CA THR A 39 6.56 2.92 -13.57
C THR A 39 6.45 3.45 -15.00
N LYS A 40 5.37 4.19 -15.31
CA LYS A 40 5.14 4.80 -16.64
C LYS A 40 5.20 3.78 -17.78
N PHE A 41 4.74 2.57 -17.49
CA PHE A 41 4.70 1.42 -18.39
C PHE A 41 6.06 0.92 -18.84
N TYR A 42 7.16 1.23 -18.15
CA TYR A 42 8.47 0.59 -18.40
C TYR A 42 8.52 -0.81 -17.76
N PRO A 43 8.53 -1.93 -18.54
CA PRO A 43 8.43 -3.29 -18.00
C PRO A 43 9.61 -3.67 -17.10
N GLU A 44 10.82 -3.24 -17.45
CA GLU A 44 12.03 -3.45 -16.65
C GLU A 44 11.92 -2.78 -15.28
N SER A 45 11.42 -1.55 -15.23
CA SER A 45 11.17 -0.83 -13.98
C SER A 45 10.03 -1.48 -13.17
N ALA A 46 8.99 -1.98 -13.83
CA ALA A 46 7.90 -2.72 -13.18
C ALA A 46 8.43 -4.02 -12.55
N LEU A 47 9.24 -4.80 -13.27
CA LEU A 47 9.87 -6.01 -12.74
C LEU A 47 10.76 -5.70 -11.53
N ALA A 48 11.57 -4.63 -11.59
CA ALA A 48 12.39 -4.18 -10.46
C ALA A 48 11.54 -3.75 -9.26
N LEU A 49 10.38 -3.11 -9.48
CA LEU A 49 9.42 -2.80 -8.42
C LEU A 49 8.83 -4.08 -7.81
N MET A 50 8.43 -5.06 -8.63
CA MET A 50 7.91 -6.35 -8.15
C MET A 50 8.93 -7.09 -7.28
N ARG A 51 10.22 -7.07 -7.66
CA ARG A 51 11.31 -7.63 -6.83
C ARG A 51 11.40 -6.96 -5.47
N ARG A 52 11.44 -5.62 -5.44
CA ARG A 52 11.47 -4.85 -4.18
C ARG A 52 10.25 -5.13 -3.30
N VAL A 53 9.07 -5.29 -3.89
CA VAL A 53 7.84 -5.65 -3.16
C VAL A 53 7.94 -7.06 -2.58
N ALA A 54 8.47 -8.03 -3.33
CA ALA A 54 8.68 -9.39 -2.82
C ALA A 54 9.69 -9.43 -1.66
N GLU A 55 10.82 -8.73 -1.81
CA GLU A 55 11.84 -8.60 -0.77
C GLU A 55 11.29 -7.92 0.49
N PHE A 56 10.52 -6.84 0.33
CA PHE A 56 9.84 -6.18 1.43
C PHE A 56 8.89 -7.11 2.17
N LYS A 57 8.08 -7.90 1.46
CA LYS A 57 7.17 -8.88 2.07
C LYS A 57 7.92 -9.98 2.82
N LEU A 58 9.02 -10.47 2.27
CA LEU A 58 9.87 -11.48 2.94
C LEU A 58 10.51 -10.91 4.22
N LYS A 59 11.11 -9.72 4.12
CA LYS A 59 11.76 -9.05 5.25
C LYS A 59 10.79 -8.77 6.40
N ASN A 60 9.56 -8.40 6.11
CA ASN A 60 8.54 -8.04 7.10
C ASN A 60 7.50 -9.15 7.31
N SER A 61 7.82 -10.39 6.93
CA SER A 61 6.87 -11.51 6.96
C SER A 61 6.30 -11.80 8.35
N SER A 62 7.08 -11.57 9.43
CA SER A 62 6.60 -11.70 10.81
C SER A 62 5.46 -10.73 11.12
N ILE A 63 5.61 -9.45 10.75
CA ILE A 63 4.63 -8.40 11.00
C ILE A 63 3.48 -8.48 10.00
N LEU A 64 3.68 -9.00 8.78
CA LEU A 64 2.66 -9.11 7.75
C LEU A 64 1.93 -10.47 7.75
N ALA A 65 2.28 -11.40 8.64
CA ALA A 65 1.59 -12.68 8.78
C ALA A 65 0.14 -12.48 9.24
N ASN A 66 -0.80 -13.25 8.70
CA ASN A 66 -2.21 -13.22 9.09
C ASN A 66 -2.85 -11.81 9.05
N LEU A 67 -2.50 -11.00 8.05
CA LEU A 67 -3.18 -9.72 7.80
C LEU A 67 -4.63 -9.97 7.41
N ASN A 68 -5.56 -9.67 8.31
CA ASN A 68 -6.99 -9.68 8.03
C ASN A 68 -7.70 -8.62 8.89
N ALA A 69 -8.86 -8.17 8.41
CA ALA A 69 -9.61 -7.08 9.04
C ALA A 69 -10.12 -7.44 10.44
N ASP A 70 -10.38 -8.72 10.72
CA ASP A 70 -10.86 -9.15 12.03
C ASP A 70 -9.75 -9.09 13.09
N ALA A 71 -8.54 -9.52 12.73
CA ALA A 71 -7.36 -9.43 13.59
C ALA A 71 -7.01 -7.99 13.97
N GLU A 72 -7.22 -7.05 13.05
CA GLU A 72 -6.95 -5.62 13.27
C GLU A 72 -8.21 -4.80 13.58
N ARG A 73 -9.34 -5.45 13.88
CA ARG A 73 -10.63 -4.78 14.06
C ARG A 73 -10.57 -3.69 15.13
N GLN A 74 -9.81 -3.92 16.19
CA GLN A 74 -9.63 -2.93 17.25
C GLN A 74 -8.86 -1.69 16.75
N ALA A 75 -7.79 -1.87 15.98
CA ALA A 75 -7.06 -0.76 15.38
C ALA A 75 -7.92 -0.02 14.31
N LEU A 76 -8.74 -0.76 13.57
CA LEU A 76 -9.62 -0.24 12.51
C LEU A 76 -10.84 0.54 13.04
N VAL A 77 -11.50 0.05 14.09
CA VAL A 77 -12.81 0.55 14.54
C VAL A 77 -12.70 1.46 15.76
N SER A 78 -11.77 1.17 16.67
CA SER A 78 -11.69 1.87 17.96
C SER A 78 -10.77 3.09 17.93
N SER A 79 -10.04 3.31 16.84
CA SER A 79 -9.01 4.33 16.78
C SER A 79 -9.42 5.46 15.84
N ARG A 80 -9.39 6.70 16.36
CA ARG A 80 -9.30 7.89 15.50
C ARG A 80 -7.89 8.04 14.92
N VAL A 81 -7.02 7.02 15.05
CA VAL A 81 -5.60 7.12 14.76
C VAL A 81 -5.35 7.12 13.25
N VAL A 82 -6.15 6.41 12.45
CA VAL A 82 -5.99 6.42 10.99
C VAL A 82 -7.33 6.53 10.29
N ASN A 83 -7.46 7.50 9.39
CA ASN A 83 -8.66 7.74 8.61
C ASN A 83 -8.31 7.93 7.13
N VAL A 84 -9.08 7.28 6.25
CA VAL A 84 -9.01 7.49 4.81
C VAL A 84 -10.19 8.37 4.41
N LEU A 85 -9.92 9.54 3.82
CA LEU A 85 -11.01 10.43 3.41
C LEU A 85 -11.68 9.89 2.14
N VAL A 86 -13.00 10.08 2.09
CA VAL A 86 -13.83 9.74 0.93
C VAL A 86 -13.41 10.59 -0.27
N ASP A 87 -13.20 11.87 -0.03
CA ASP A 87 -12.73 12.82 -1.03
C ASP A 87 -11.24 12.65 -1.34
N ARG A 88 -10.88 13.11 -2.54
CA ARG A 88 -9.50 13.22 -2.99
C ARG A 88 -9.06 14.67 -2.90
N ASP A 89 -7.76 14.91 -2.89
CA ASP A 89 -7.24 16.28 -2.89
C ASP A 89 -7.39 16.96 -4.27
N GLN A 90 -6.93 18.21 -4.38
CA GLN A 90 -6.99 18.98 -5.63
C GLN A 90 -6.22 18.36 -6.81
N HIS A 91 -5.37 17.36 -6.55
CA HIS A 91 -4.63 16.61 -7.57
C HIS A 91 -5.22 15.21 -7.81
N GLY A 92 -6.33 14.85 -7.13
CA GLY A 92 -6.97 13.53 -7.18
C GLY A 92 -6.23 12.43 -6.41
N ARG A 93 -5.36 12.80 -5.46
CA ARG A 93 -4.67 11.84 -4.60
C ARG A 93 -5.60 11.36 -3.50
N ARG A 94 -5.50 10.09 -3.13
CA ARG A 94 -6.20 9.56 -1.96
C ARG A 94 -5.62 10.22 -0.70
N ILE A 95 -6.44 10.67 0.23
CA ILE A 95 -5.99 11.34 1.45
C ILE A 95 -6.07 10.36 2.62
N LEU A 96 -4.93 10.19 3.29
CA LEU A 96 -4.80 9.43 4.54
C LEU A 96 -4.44 10.41 5.65
N VAL A 97 -5.23 10.45 6.73
CA VAL A 97 -4.94 11.22 7.93
C VAL A 97 -4.56 10.25 9.04
N ALA A 98 -3.39 10.44 9.65
CA ALA A 98 -2.96 9.66 10.79
C ALA A 98 -2.66 10.55 11.99
N ASN A 99 -3.44 10.38 13.06
CA ASN A 99 -3.31 11.08 14.33
C ASN A 99 -2.37 10.30 15.24
N VAL A 100 -1.07 10.53 15.08
CA VAL A 100 0.03 9.80 15.73
C VAL A 100 0.58 10.52 16.97
N GLY A 101 -0.04 11.63 17.37
CA GLY A 101 0.20 12.31 18.64
C GLY A 101 -0.60 11.71 19.81
N GLY A 102 -1.22 12.57 20.63
CA GLY A 102 -1.92 12.16 21.85
C GLY A 102 -3.16 11.29 21.62
N ALA A 103 -3.69 11.26 20.40
CA ALA A 103 -4.80 10.38 20.01
C ALA A 103 -4.37 8.90 19.87
N TRP A 104 -3.07 8.62 19.74
CA TRP A 104 -2.53 7.27 19.67
C TRP A 104 -2.19 6.73 21.07
N ASP A 105 -3.06 5.87 21.61
CA ASP A 105 -2.76 5.13 22.83
C ASP A 105 -1.91 3.89 22.53
N THR A 106 -0.61 3.99 22.82
CA THR A 106 0.39 2.94 22.55
C THR A 106 0.20 1.69 23.42
N THR A 107 -0.59 1.76 24.50
CA THR A 107 -0.92 0.59 25.33
C THR A 107 -2.04 -0.25 24.73
N LEU A 108 -2.83 0.32 23.82
CA LEU A 108 -3.93 -0.35 23.13
C LEU A 108 -3.57 -0.72 21.69
N ILE A 109 -2.78 0.12 21.02
CA ILE A 109 -2.39 -0.05 19.62
C ILE A 109 -0.87 0.06 19.55
N SER A 110 -0.18 -1.05 19.29
CA SER A 110 1.27 -1.04 19.12
C SER A 110 1.67 -0.38 17.80
N SER A 111 2.96 -0.04 17.66
CA SER A 111 3.55 0.39 16.39
C SER A 111 3.40 -0.66 15.28
N ASP A 112 3.46 -1.95 15.62
CA ASP A 112 3.18 -3.06 14.70
C ASP A 112 1.73 -3.05 14.22
N ASN A 113 0.75 -2.84 15.11
CA ASN A 113 -0.66 -2.70 14.71
C ASN A 113 -0.86 -1.51 13.78
N LEU A 114 -0.23 -0.37 14.10
CA LEU A 114 -0.30 0.83 13.27
C LEU A 114 0.32 0.61 11.88
N PHE A 115 1.47 -0.05 11.80
CA PHE A 115 2.09 -0.42 10.53
C PHE A 115 1.22 -1.37 9.71
N ARG A 116 0.64 -2.40 10.34
CA ARG A 116 -0.29 -3.34 9.68
C ARG A 116 -1.51 -2.61 9.14
N LEU A 117 -2.06 -1.67 9.88
CA LEU A 117 -3.16 -0.81 9.45
C LEU A 117 -2.79 0.02 8.21
N PHE A 118 -1.63 0.70 8.22
CA PHE A 118 -1.14 1.42 7.05
C PHE A 118 -0.94 0.51 5.84
N TYR A 119 -0.43 -0.70 6.06
CA TYR A 119 -0.22 -1.65 4.98
C TYR A 119 -1.53 -2.14 4.37
N MET A 120 -2.55 -2.43 5.18
CA MET A 120 -3.89 -2.79 4.67
C MET A 120 -4.54 -1.63 3.89
N ILE A 121 -4.43 -0.40 4.38
CA ILE A 121 -4.91 0.79 3.68
C ILE A 121 -4.17 0.96 2.34
N HIS A 122 -2.85 0.76 2.34
CA HIS A 122 -2.05 0.77 1.11
C HIS A 122 -2.53 -0.30 0.12
N LEU A 123 -2.77 -1.55 0.58
CA LEU A 123 -3.28 -2.63 -0.26
C LEU A 123 -4.65 -2.28 -0.87
N ALA A 124 -5.55 -1.65 -0.11
CA ALA A 124 -6.83 -1.20 -0.63
C ALA A 124 -6.65 -0.04 -1.65
N ALA A 125 -5.78 0.92 -1.33
CA ALA A 125 -5.52 2.08 -2.18
C ALA A 125 -4.95 1.69 -3.56
N ILE A 126 -4.07 0.68 -3.63
CA ILE A 126 -3.52 0.22 -4.91
C ILE A 126 -4.54 -0.55 -5.76
N LEU A 127 -5.71 -0.92 -5.24
CA LEU A 127 -6.79 -1.48 -6.08
C LEU A 127 -7.50 -0.40 -6.90
N GLU A 128 -7.34 0.88 -6.55
CA GLU A 128 -7.97 1.99 -7.27
C GLU A 128 -7.07 2.44 -8.45
N PRO A 129 -7.52 2.30 -9.72
CA PRO A 129 -6.72 2.73 -10.88
C PRO A 129 -6.25 4.18 -10.83
N GLU A 130 -7.10 5.06 -10.30
CA GLU A 130 -6.78 6.48 -10.14
C GLU A 130 -5.63 6.69 -9.16
N THR A 131 -5.63 5.99 -8.03
CA THR A 131 -4.58 6.08 -7.01
C THR A 131 -3.25 5.49 -7.50
N GLN A 132 -3.28 4.47 -8.36
CA GLN A 132 -2.06 3.93 -8.98
C GLN A 132 -1.34 4.96 -9.88
N VAL A 133 -2.05 5.96 -10.39
CA VAL A 133 -1.49 7.02 -11.25
C VAL A 133 -1.21 8.29 -10.45
N ARG A 134 -2.15 8.72 -9.61
CA ARG A 134 -2.11 9.99 -8.90
C ARG A 134 -1.38 9.90 -7.56
N GLY A 135 -1.36 8.73 -6.95
CA GLY A 135 -0.73 8.48 -5.65
C GLY A 135 -1.62 8.84 -4.47
N VAL A 136 -0.98 8.95 -3.31
CA VAL A 136 -1.58 9.18 -2.00
C VAL A 136 -0.90 10.39 -1.35
N VAL A 137 -1.65 11.16 -0.57
CA VAL A 137 -1.11 12.16 0.35
C VAL A 137 -1.39 11.70 1.78
N VAL A 138 -0.37 11.75 2.65
CA VAL A 138 -0.47 11.37 4.06
C VAL A 138 -0.31 12.62 4.91
N ILE A 139 -1.29 12.89 5.75
CA ILE A 139 -1.27 13.95 6.76
C ILE A 139 -0.99 13.27 8.09
N LEU A 140 0.14 13.60 8.70
CA LEU A 140 0.50 13.12 10.03
C LEU A 140 0.23 14.24 11.03
N ASP A 141 -0.72 14.01 11.93
CA ASP A 141 -1.04 14.91 13.03
C ASP A 141 -0.30 14.45 14.29
N PHE A 142 0.58 15.32 14.77
CA PHE A 142 1.43 15.14 15.94
C PHE A 142 0.94 15.95 17.15
N GLU A 143 -0.28 16.48 17.13
CA GLU A 143 -0.86 17.20 18.26
C GLU A 143 -0.78 16.35 19.55
N ASN A 144 -0.25 16.92 20.63
CA ASN A 144 -0.04 16.26 21.92
C ASN A 144 0.87 15.01 21.87
N LEU A 145 1.83 14.96 20.95
CA LEU A 145 2.86 13.91 20.94
C LEU A 145 3.67 13.91 22.24
N GLY A 146 3.72 12.77 22.93
CA GLY A 146 4.49 12.57 24.15
C GLY A 146 5.55 11.47 24.04
N MET A 147 6.33 11.29 25.10
CA MET A 147 7.42 10.30 25.14
C MET A 147 6.95 8.86 24.94
N LYS A 148 5.70 8.54 25.32
CA LYS A 148 5.13 7.20 25.11
C LYS A 148 5.00 6.84 23.63
N GLN A 149 4.56 7.79 22.79
CA GLN A 149 4.48 7.60 21.34
C GLN A 149 5.86 7.61 20.70
N ILE A 150 6.79 8.44 21.18
CA ILE A 150 8.17 8.49 20.67
C ILE A 150 8.93 7.17 20.91
N ALA A 151 8.65 6.51 22.04
CA ALA A 151 9.31 5.27 22.45
C ALA A 151 8.60 3.99 21.99
N ALA A 152 7.49 4.10 21.26
CA ALA A 152 6.67 2.97 20.81
C ALA A 152 7.17 2.30 19.53
#